data_AF-A0A484YRG8-F1
#
_entry.id   AF-A0A484YRG8-F1
#
_cell.length_a   1.000
_cell.length_b   1.000
_cell.length_c   1.000
_cell.angle_alpha   90.00
_cell.angle_beta   90.00
_cell.angle_gamma   90.00
#
_symmetry.space_group_name_H-M   'P 1'
#
loop_
_entity.id
_entity.type
_entity.pdbx_description
1 polymer ?
#
loop_
_entity_poly.entity_id
_entity_poly.type
_entity_poly.pdbx_seq_one_letter_code
_entity_poly.pdbx_strand_id
1 'polypeptide(L)'
;MKRASFITLILLGSLGALNTARAVDYPLPPVGSRLIGQNQTYTIQEGDNKLQDIARRFNTAAQLILETNNTIAPVHPAPGTVITIPSQMLLPDTPREGDCGEPGRAAALLLPAG
;
A
#
# COMPACT_ATOMS: atom_id res chain seq x y z
N MET A 1 3.81 22.42 -44.41
CA MET A 1 2.90 22.42 -43.23
C MET A 1 2.53 21.03 -42.68
N LYS A 2 3.11 19.91 -43.16
CA LYS A 2 2.77 18.54 -42.66
C LYS A 2 3.66 18.02 -41.51
N ARG A 3 4.85 18.60 -41.32
CA ARG A 3 5.83 18.12 -40.31
C ARG A 3 5.45 18.47 -38.87
N ALA A 4 4.75 19.59 -38.66
CA ALA A 4 4.27 19.99 -37.33
C ALA A 4 3.16 19.09 -36.79
N SER A 5 2.35 18.47 -37.67
CA SER A 5 1.21 17.61 -37.32
C SER A 5 1.64 16.24 -36.76
N PHE A 6 2.76 15.70 -37.25
CA PHE A 6 3.29 14.43 -36.72
C PHE A 6 3.92 14.59 -35.34
N ILE A 7 4.52 15.76 -35.06
CA ILE A 7 5.13 16.03 -33.75
C ILE A 7 4.06 16.17 -32.67
N THR A 8 2.93 16.82 -32.95
CA THR A 8 1.79 16.89 -32.01
C THR A 8 1.14 15.53 -31.76
N LEU A 9 1.03 14.67 -32.77
CA LEU A 9 0.46 13.32 -32.60
C LEU A 9 1.36 12.44 -31.71
N ILE A 10 2.67 12.56 -31.83
CA ILE A 10 3.65 11.84 -30.99
C ILE A 10 3.62 12.37 -29.54
N LEU A 11 3.50 13.69 -29.35
CA LEU A 11 3.43 14.30 -28.01
C LEU A 11 2.18 13.85 -27.24
N LEU A 12 1.02 13.78 -27.90
CA LEU A 12 -0.22 13.29 -27.27
C LEU A 12 -0.19 11.79 -26.94
N GLY A 13 0.51 10.97 -27.74
CA GLY A 13 0.67 9.53 -27.48
C GLY A 13 1.49 9.23 -26.22
N SER A 14 2.37 10.14 -25.80
CA SER A 14 3.25 9.95 -24.63
C SER A 14 2.59 10.22 -23.27
N LEU A 15 1.40 10.82 -23.23
CA LEU A 15 0.71 11.18 -21.98
C LEU A 15 -0.03 10.01 -21.31
N GLY A 16 -0.04 8.82 -21.91
CA GLY A 16 -0.80 7.65 -21.46
C GLY A 16 -0.03 6.63 -20.61
N ALA A 17 1.10 6.99 -20.00
CA ALA A 17 1.88 6.07 -19.16
C ALA A 17 1.19 5.79 -17.80
N LEU A 18 0.18 4.91 -17.85
CA LEU A 18 -0.14 3.81 -16.95
C LEU A 18 0.23 3.96 -15.45
N ASN A 19 -0.63 4.63 -14.68
CA ASN A 19 -0.77 4.33 -13.25
C ASN A 19 -1.77 3.18 -13.09
N THR A 20 -1.30 1.94 -13.08
CA THR A 20 -2.16 0.79 -12.76
C THR A 20 -2.40 0.75 -11.26
N ALA A 21 -3.59 1.12 -10.81
CA ALA A 21 -4.03 0.84 -9.44
C ALA A 21 -4.13 -0.69 -9.26
N ARG A 22 -3.51 -1.22 -8.20
CA ARG A 22 -3.62 -2.64 -7.84
C ARG A 22 -4.47 -2.75 -6.57
N ALA A 23 -5.53 -3.53 -6.64
CA ALA A 23 -6.25 -3.94 -5.46
C ALA A 23 -5.53 -5.12 -4.80
N VAL A 24 -5.53 -5.16 -3.47
CA VAL A 24 -5.13 -6.34 -2.72
C VAL A 24 -6.40 -7.06 -2.29
N ASP A 25 -6.52 -8.32 -2.71
CA ASP A 25 -7.62 -9.18 -2.30
C ASP A 25 -7.33 -9.76 -0.90
N TYR A 26 -8.22 -9.49 0.05
CA TYR A 26 -8.15 -10.09 1.38
C TYR A 26 -9.21 -11.18 1.52
N PRO A 27 -8.83 -12.44 1.85
CA PRO A 27 -9.80 -13.48 2.11
C PRO A 27 -10.62 -13.12 3.35
N LEU A 28 -11.88 -13.56 3.37
CA LEU A 28 -12.75 -13.30 4.51
C LEU A 28 -12.19 -14.00 5.75
N PRO A 29 -12.01 -13.28 6.87
CA PRO A 29 -11.51 -13.90 8.09
C PRO A 29 -12.54 -14.87 8.68
N PRO A 30 -12.12 -15.83 9.53
CA PRO A 30 -13.01 -16.77 10.18
C PRO A 30 -14.19 -16.09 10.90
N VAL A 31 -15.29 -16.83 11.08
CA VAL A 31 -16.48 -16.34 11.80
C VAL A 31 -16.06 -15.81 13.18
N GLY A 32 -16.49 -14.60 13.52
CA GLY A 32 -16.13 -13.91 14.76
C GLY A 32 -14.80 -13.15 14.72
N SER A 33 -13.95 -13.36 13.70
CA SER A 33 -12.73 -12.55 13.50
C SER A 33 -12.99 -11.43 12.50
N ARG A 34 -12.43 -10.25 12.76
CA ARG A 34 -12.46 -9.06 11.89
C ARG A 34 -11.07 -8.70 11.35
N LEU A 35 -10.07 -9.50 11.68
CA LEU A 35 -8.67 -9.18 11.43
C LEU A 35 -8.27 -9.66 10.03
N ILE A 36 -7.80 -8.74 9.20
CA ILE A 36 -7.33 -9.01 7.83
C ILE A 36 -5.92 -8.45 7.62
N GLY A 37 -5.26 -8.89 6.55
CA GLY A 37 -3.87 -8.52 6.27
C GLY A 37 -2.88 -9.24 7.20
N GLN A 38 -1.60 -8.99 6.95
CA GLN A 38 -0.49 -9.62 7.69
C GLN A 38 0.61 -8.59 7.89
N ASN A 39 1.17 -8.55 9.10
CA ASN A 39 2.35 -7.74 9.35
C ASN A 39 3.54 -8.28 8.58
N GLN A 40 4.39 -7.38 8.11
CA GLN A 40 5.59 -7.74 7.35
C GLN A 40 6.83 -7.39 8.16
N THR A 41 7.93 -8.08 7.88
CA THR A 41 9.23 -7.76 8.46
C THR A 41 10.10 -7.11 7.39
N TYR A 42 10.76 -6.01 7.73
CA TYR A 42 11.65 -5.29 6.83
C TYR A 42 12.98 -5.01 7.53
N THR A 43 14.09 -5.26 6.84
CA THR A 43 15.43 -4.87 7.30
C THR A 43 15.78 -3.53 6.66
N ILE A 44 16.06 -2.53 7.50
CA ILE A 44 16.43 -1.19 7.04
C ILE A 44 17.72 -1.26 6.23
N GLN A 45 17.69 -0.70 5.03
CA GLN A 45 18.81 -0.72 4.09
C GLN A 45 19.65 0.56 4.22
N GLU A 46 20.88 0.52 3.71
CA GLU A 46 21.66 1.75 3.50
C GLU A 46 20.90 2.70 2.56
N GLY A 47 20.76 3.96 2.97
CA GLY A 47 19.99 4.97 2.23
C GLY A 47 18.56 5.19 2.73
N ASP A 48 18.03 4.33 3.60
CA ASP A 48 16.72 4.51 4.26
C ASP A 48 16.79 5.56 5.38
N ASN A 49 17.13 6.80 5.02
CA ASN A 49 17.40 7.88 5.96
C ASN A 49 16.15 8.47 6.62
N LYS A 50 14.95 8.17 6.09
CA LYS A 50 13.67 8.69 6.56
C LYS A 50 12.67 7.57 6.65
N LEU A 51 12.04 7.42 7.81
CA LEU A 51 11.02 6.39 8.01
C LEU A 51 9.79 6.60 7.11
N GLN A 52 9.50 7.86 6.76
CA GLN A 52 8.42 8.22 5.82
C GLN A 52 8.62 7.61 4.42
N ASP A 53 9.88 7.51 3.96
CA ASP A 53 10.17 6.91 2.66
C ASP A 53 9.99 5.39 2.67
N ILE A 54 10.27 4.74 3.79
CA ILE A 54 9.93 3.32 4.00
C ILE A 54 8.41 3.17 4.02
N ALA A 55 7.72 3.99 4.83
CA ALA A 55 6.27 3.92 5.01
C ALA A 55 5.50 4.02 3.69
N ARG A 56 5.92 4.93 2.80
CA ARG A 56 5.35 5.09 1.45
C ARG A 56 5.48 3.83 0.59
N ARG A 57 6.63 3.13 0.64
CA ARG A 57 6.82 1.88 -0.13
C ARG A 57 5.84 0.78 0.29
N PHE A 58 5.43 0.79 1.55
CA PHE A 58 4.49 -0.16 2.12
C PHE A 58 3.05 0.37 2.21
N ASN A 59 2.77 1.55 1.65
CA ASN A 59 1.45 2.20 1.73
C ASN A 59 0.91 2.31 3.17
N THR A 60 1.80 2.62 4.12
CA THR A 60 1.45 2.82 5.52
C THR A 60 1.92 4.19 6.02
N ALA A 61 1.60 4.52 7.27
CA ALA A 61 2.05 5.75 7.91
C ALA A 61 3.32 5.51 8.75
N ALA A 62 4.29 6.43 8.69
CA ALA A 62 5.49 6.34 9.51
C ALA A 62 5.18 6.31 11.01
N GLN A 63 4.12 7.00 11.44
CA GLN A 63 3.65 6.98 12.83
C GLN A 63 3.25 5.57 13.28
N LEU A 64 2.56 4.81 12.43
CA LEU A 64 2.18 3.43 12.76
C LEU A 64 3.41 2.53 12.88
N ILE A 65 4.43 2.74 12.03
CA ILE A 65 5.69 2.02 12.14
C ILE A 65 6.41 2.38 13.45
N LEU A 66 6.42 3.65 13.87
CA LEU A 66 7.00 4.07 15.15
C LEU A 66 6.28 3.44 16.34
N GLU A 67 4.95 3.47 16.34
CA GLU A 67 4.13 2.89 17.41
C GLU A 67 4.31 1.36 17.51
N THR A 68 4.53 0.70 16.38
CA THR A 68 4.76 -0.75 16.32
C THR A 68 6.18 -1.13 16.75
N ASN A 69 7.17 -0.24 16.58
CA ASN A 69 8.58 -0.53 16.81
C ASN A 69 9.18 0.49 17.79
N ASN A 70 9.16 0.15 19.07
CA ASN A 70 9.62 0.99 20.18
C ASN A 70 11.12 1.35 20.18
N THR A 71 11.94 0.73 19.32
CA THR A 71 13.41 0.93 19.29
C THR A 71 13.92 1.76 18.12
N ILE A 72 13.06 2.32 17.27
CA ILE A 72 13.50 2.96 16.01
C ILE A 72 13.52 4.48 16.10
N ALA A 73 14.52 5.10 15.47
CA ALA A 73 14.59 6.55 15.33
C ALA A 73 13.72 7.03 14.14
N PRO A 74 12.94 8.13 14.28
CA PRO A 74 12.15 8.67 13.18
C PRO A 74 12.99 9.22 12.01
N VAL A 75 14.18 9.74 12.32
CA VAL A 75 15.13 10.34 11.39
C VAL A 75 16.46 9.59 11.51
N HIS A 76 17.03 9.19 10.37
CA HIS A 76 18.24 8.34 10.28
C HIS A 76 18.13 7.04 11.10
N PRO A 77 17.14 6.17 10.82
CA PRO A 77 17.10 4.86 11.45
C PRO A 77 18.33 4.03 11.05
N ALA A 78 18.85 3.23 11.97
CA ALA A 78 20.09 2.50 11.75
C ALA A 78 19.92 1.36 10.71
N PRO A 79 20.74 1.32 9.65
CA PRO A 79 20.76 0.19 8.72
C PRO A 79 21.01 -1.15 9.42
N GLY A 80 20.43 -2.23 8.91
CA GLY A 80 20.48 -3.56 9.52
C GLY A 80 19.46 -3.79 10.63
N THR A 81 18.75 -2.75 11.09
CA THR A 81 17.65 -2.90 12.05
C THR A 81 16.48 -3.61 11.40
N VAL A 82 15.95 -4.63 12.07
CA VAL A 82 14.74 -5.34 11.64
C VAL A 82 13.52 -4.67 12.28
N ILE A 83 12.57 -4.25 11.45
CA ILE A 83 11.34 -3.58 11.86
C ILE A 83 10.11 -4.33 11.38
N THR A 84 9.03 -4.21 12.14
CA THR A 84 7.71 -4.71 11.78
C THR A 84 6.93 -3.63 11.07
N ILE A 85 6.43 -3.93 9.87
CA ILE A 85 5.54 -3.06 9.12
C ILE A 85 4.09 -3.46 9.44
N PRO A 86 3.30 -2.58 10.07
CA PRO A 86 1.90 -2.85 10.36
C PRO A 86 1.07 -2.71 9.08
N SER A 87 0.66 -3.86 8.54
CA SER A 87 -0.24 -3.95 7.38
C SER A 87 -1.52 -4.72 7.72
N GLN A 88 -1.71 -5.05 9.00
CA GLN A 88 -2.91 -5.69 9.51
C GLN A 88 -3.99 -4.66 9.82
N MET A 89 -5.24 -5.00 9.54
CA MET A 89 -6.38 -4.09 9.64
C MET A 89 -7.58 -4.80 10.27
N LEU A 90 -8.45 -4.04 10.92
CA LEU A 90 -9.74 -4.51 11.39
C LEU A 90 -10.84 -4.09 10.41
N LEU A 91 -11.60 -5.07 9.92
CA LEU A 91 -12.83 -4.82 9.18
C LEU A 91 -13.82 -4.05 10.08
N PRO A 92 -14.63 -3.13 9.52
CA PRO A 92 -15.66 -2.41 10.25
C PRO A 92 -16.72 -3.37 10.84
N ASP A 93 -17.42 -2.90 11.87
CA ASP A 93 -18.46 -3.70 12.54
C ASP A 93 -19.80 -3.59 11.80
N THR A 94 -19.80 -4.07 10.57
CA THR A 94 -20.96 -4.01 9.68
C THR A 94 -21.26 -5.40 9.12
N PRO A 95 -22.52 -5.70 8.79
CA PRO A 95 -22.87 -6.90 8.04
C PRO A 95 -21.97 -7.04 6.81
N ARG A 96 -21.52 -8.26 6.53
CA ARG A 96 -20.55 -8.58 5.47
C ARG A 96 -21.26 -9.03 4.20
N GLU A 97 -22.32 -8.31 3.83
CA GLU A 97 -23.10 -8.55 2.63
C GLU A 97 -22.71 -7.48 1.59
N GLY A 98 -22.27 -7.92 0.42
CA GLY A 98 -22.10 -7.01 -0.71
C GLY A 98 -23.45 -6.73 -1.35
N ASP A 99 -23.68 -5.51 -1.83
CA ASP A 99 -24.86 -5.14 -2.65
C ASP A 99 -24.94 -5.92 -3.98
N CYS A 100 -23.92 -6.71 -4.32
CA CYS A 100 -23.95 -7.72 -5.38
C CYS A 100 -24.09 -9.09 -4.72
N GLY A 101 -25.24 -9.74 -4.87
CA GLY A 101 -25.60 -11.02 -4.23
C GLY A 101 -24.77 -12.25 -4.60
N GLU A 102 -23.45 -12.19 -4.42
CA GLU A 102 -22.54 -13.33 -4.52
C GLU A 102 -21.89 -13.62 -3.17
N PRO A 103 -22.23 -14.76 -2.53
CA PRO A 103 -21.64 -15.14 -1.26
C PRO A 103 -20.14 -15.45 -1.43
N GLY A 104 -19.29 -14.79 -0.63
CA GLY A 104 -17.87 -15.15 -0.47
C GLY A 104 -16.83 -14.28 -1.18
N ARG A 105 -17.18 -13.10 -1.72
CA ARG A 105 -16.20 -12.23 -2.38
C ARG A 105 -15.34 -11.44 -1.39
N ALA A 106 -14.04 -11.42 -1.66
CA ALA A 106 -13.02 -10.71 -0.92
C ALA A 106 -13.34 -9.22 -0.78
N ALA A 107 -13.01 -8.64 0.38
CA ALA A 107 -13.01 -7.19 0.55
C ALA A 107 -11.77 -6.64 -0.17
N ALA A 108 -11.97 -6.07 -1.36
CA ALA A 108 -10.92 -5.37 -2.08
C ALA A 108 -10.75 -3.97 -1.46
N LEU A 109 -9.72 -3.78 -0.64
CA LEU A 109 -9.30 -2.44 -0.26
C LEU A 109 -8.37 -1.91 -1.37
N LEU A 110 -8.82 -0.85 -2.04
CA LEU A 110 -7.97 -0.08 -2.95
C LEU A 110 -6.89 0.62 -2.12
N LEU A 111 -5.68 0.08 -2.13
CA LEU A 111 -4.49 0.85 -1.72
C LEU A 111 -4.13 1.78 -2.89
N PRO A 112 -3.89 3.09 -2.66
CA PRO A 112 -3.45 3.98 -3.72
C PRO A 112 -2.12 3.48 -4.30
N ALA A 113 -1.96 3.62 -5.62
CA ALA A 113 -0.66 3.41 -6.26
C ALA A 113 0.32 4.46 -5.70
N GLY A 114 1.42 3.98 -5.11
CA GLY A 114 2.44 4.80 -4.46
C GLY A 114 3.25 5.68 -5.40
#